data_AF-A0AAD7IB49-F1
#
_entry.id   AF-A0AAD7IB49-F1
#
_cell.length_a   1.000
_cell.length_b   1.000
_cell.length_c   1.000
_cell.angle_alpha   90.00
_cell.angle_beta   90.00
_cell.angle_gamma   90.00
#
_symmetry.space_group_name_H-M   'P 1'
#
loop_
_entity.id
_entity.type
_entity.pdbx_description
1 polymer ?
#
loop_
_entity_poly.entity_id
_entity_poly.type
_entity_poly.pdbx_seq_one_letter_code
_entity_poly.pdbx_strand_id
1 'polypeptide(L)'
;MGNRHISRDVKIAAINLYDQGHLTLKQILDCVGFSQRTFYRVLKLWRTTGDVIRAKRRCTGRYRLLHYDDVDYLIRLVQHQPDWFLDELLGLLKHNRFISVHYTTIHRELERAGMSTKNLTVIAIERNEPSISHGLYP
;
A
#
# COMPACT_ATOMS: atom_id res chain seq x y z
N MET A 1 3.90 -0.40 30.91
CA MET A 1 4.49 0.94 30.73
C MET A 1 3.98 1.51 29.43
N GLY A 2 3.29 2.66 29.49
CA GLY A 2 2.71 3.32 28.31
C GLY A 2 3.77 3.78 27.32
N ASN A 3 3.39 3.93 26.06
CA ASN A 3 4.26 4.33 24.97
C ASN A 3 4.69 5.80 25.13
N ARG A 4 5.73 6.06 25.93
CA ARG A 4 6.27 7.41 26.15
C ARG A 4 7.10 7.83 24.94
N HIS A 5 6.79 9.00 24.38
CA HIS A 5 7.59 9.58 23.31
C HIS A 5 8.99 9.94 23.85
N ILE A 6 10.03 9.39 23.22
CA ILE A 6 11.44 9.67 23.54
C ILE A 6 11.96 10.63 22.47
N SER A 7 12.38 11.83 22.90
CA SER A 7 12.95 12.84 22.01
C SER A 7 14.17 12.32 21.24
N ARG A 8 14.43 12.92 20.08
CA ARG A 8 15.61 12.63 19.26
C ARG A 8 16.89 12.88 20.04
N ASP A 9 16.98 14.01 20.73
CA ASP A 9 18.20 14.47 21.39
C ASP A 9 18.59 13.52 22.53
N VAL A 10 17.59 13.01 23.24
CA VAL A 10 17.74 12.00 24.30
C VAL A 10 18.35 10.70 23.74
N LYS A 11 17.98 10.30 22.52
CA LYS A 11 18.57 9.13 21.85
C LYS A 11 20.00 9.38 21.40
N ILE A 12 20.29 10.57 20.87
CA ILE A 12 21.63 10.98 20.44
C ILE A 12 22.57 11.02 21.64
N ALA A 13 22.16 11.66 22.74
CA ALA A 13 22.92 11.71 23.98
C ALA A 13 23.26 10.30 24.50
N ALA A 14 22.29 9.38 24.49
CA ALA A 14 22.51 8.00 24.92
C ALA A 14 23.54 7.26 24.05
N ILE A 15 23.54 7.48 22.73
CA ILE A 15 24.51 6.88 21.82
C ILE A 15 25.90 7.50 22.05
N ASN A 16 26.00 8.81 22.16
CA ASN A 16 27.27 9.50 22.38
C ASN A 16 27.92 9.05 23.70
N LEU A 17 27.14 8.95 24.78
CA LEU A 17 27.62 8.46 26.07
C LEU A 17 28.11 7.00 26.01
N TYR A 18 27.45 6.17 25.19
CA TYR A 18 27.85 4.79 24.99
C TYR A 18 29.13 4.67 24.15
N ASP A 19 29.28 5.49 23.10
CA ASP A 19 30.43 5.48 22.20
C ASP A 19 31.70 6.01 22.89
N GLN A 20 31.55 7.01 23.77
CA GLN A 20 32.64 7.55 24.57
C GLN A 20 33.11 6.60 25.69
N GLY A 21 32.34 5.55 26.02
CA GLY A 21 32.73 4.54 27.01
C GLY A 21 32.83 5.01 28.46
N HIS A 22 32.44 6.26 28.77
CA HIS A 22 32.56 6.84 30.12
C HIS A 22 31.51 6.31 31.11
N LEU A 23 30.40 5.75 30.62
CA LEU A 23 29.32 5.23 31.47
C LEU A 23 28.97 3.79 31.10
N THR A 24 28.66 2.99 32.12
CA THR A 24 28.10 1.65 31.89
C THR A 24 26.70 1.75 31.30
N LEU A 25 26.29 0.75 30.52
CA LEU A 25 24.95 0.71 29.92
C LEU A 25 23.84 0.91 30.96
N LYS A 26 23.97 0.33 32.15
CA LYS A 26 22.98 0.48 33.22
C LYS A 26 22.83 1.93 33.67
N GLN A 27 23.94 2.63 33.89
CA GLN A 27 23.95 4.06 34.25
C GLN A 27 23.32 4.92 33.14
N ILE A 28 23.62 4.63 31.87
CA ILE A 28 23.03 5.34 30.73
C ILE A 28 21.50 5.15 30.73
N LEU A 29 21.01 3.92 30.92
CA LEU A 29 19.58 3.64 30.92
C LEU A 29 18.85 4.31 32.09
N ASP A 30 19.49 4.34 33.27
CA ASP A 30 18.96 5.01 34.46
C ASP A 30 18.89 6.53 34.26
N CYS A 31 19.90 7.16 33.63
CA CYS A 31 19.90 8.58 33.33
C CYS A 31 18.89 8.99 32.25
N VAL A 32 18.77 8.20 31.19
CA VAL A 32 18.02 8.56 29.98
C VAL A 32 16.56 8.12 30.05
N GLY A 33 16.24 7.14 30.92
CA GLY A 33 14.87 6.80 31.28
C GLY A 33 14.10 5.96 30.25
N PHE A 34 14.80 5.20 29.40
CA PHE A 34 14.16 4.22 28.49
C PHE A 34 14.77 2.83 28.57
N SER A 35 13.99 1.81 28.19
CA SER A 35 14.39 0.40 28.34
C SER A 35 15.62 0.01 27.53
N GLN A 36 16.36 -0.99 28.01
CA GLN A 36 17.48 -1.62 27.30
C GLN A 36 17.09 -2.09 25.88
N ARG A 37 15.85 -2.59 25.70
CA ARG A 37 15.34 -2.98 24.38
C ARG A 37 15.25 -1.79 23.43
N THR A 38 14.78 -0.63 23.91
CA THR A 38 14.74 0.61 23.11
C THR A 38 16.14 1.06 22.74
N PHE A 39 17.09 0.99 23.69
CA PHE A 39 18.48 1.32 23.46
C PHE A 39 19.08 0.52 22.30
N TYR A 40 18.99 -0.82 22.33
CA TYR A 40 19.56 -1.63 21.26
C TYR A 40 18.87 -1.41 19.90
N ARG A 41 17.57 -1.08 19.88
CA ARG A 41 16.88 -0.72 18.63
C ARG A 41 17.43 0.59 18.05
N VAL A 42 17.68 1.57 18.90
CA VAL A 42 18.27 2.87 18.55
C VAL A 42 19.74 2.69 18.11
N LEU A 43 20.54 1.92 18.85
CA LEU A 43 21.93 1.61 18.50
C LEU A 43 22.04 0.87 17.16
N LYS A 44 21.16 -0.11 16.92
CA LYS A 44 21.10 -0.82 15.62
C LYS A 44 20.78 0.15 14.49
N LEU A 45 19.82 1.04 14.70
CA LEU A 45 19.43 2.03 13.69
C LEU A 45 20.58 3.01 13.40
N TRP A 46 21.24 3.51 14.44
CA TRP A 46 22.43 4.35 14.33
C TRP A 46 23.53 3.69 13.51
N ARG A 47 23.89 2.44 13.84
CA ARG A 47 24.91 1.68 13.10
C ARG A 47 24.54 1.39 11.64
N THR A 48 23.25 1.31 11.33
CA THR A 48 22.77 0.96 9.97
C THR A 48 22.55 2.19 9.09
N THR A 49 22.14 3.33 9.68
CA THR A 49 21.65 4.50 8.94
C THR A 49 22.33 5.81 9.30
N GLY A 50 23.09 5.87 10.39
CA GLY A 50 23.68 7.11 10.92
C GLY A 50 22.66 8.04 11.59
N ASP A 51 21.40 7.61 11.78
CA ASP A 51 20.37 8.39 12.47
C ASP A 51 19.69 7.57 13.56
N VAL A 52 19.08 8.27 14.52
CA VAL A 52 18.32 7.70 15.64
C VAL A 52 16.82 7.69 15.39
N ILE A 53 16.38 8.33 14.30
CA ILE A 53 15.01 8.35 13.82
C ILE A 53 14.91 7.50 12.58
N ARG A 54 13.90 6.61 12.56
CA ARG A 54 13.61 5.83 11.37
C ARG A 54 13.04 6.76 10.31
N ALA A 55 13.65 6.79 9.12
CA ALA A 55 13.07 7.48 7.98
C ALA A 55 11.61 7.03 7.77
N LYS A 56 10.72 7.99 7.58
CA LYS A 56 9.32 7.69 7.24
C LYS A 56 9.32 6.87 5.95
N ARG A 57 8.72 5.67 5.99
CA ARG A 57 8.51 4.88 4.78
C ARG A 57 7.55 5.68 3.89
N ARG A 58 7.99 6.03 2.67
CA ARG A 58 7.17 6.80 1.71
C ARG A 58 5.86 6.09 1.36
N CYS A 59 5.87 4.76 1.37
CA CYS A 59 4.68 3.94 1.17
C CYS A 59 4.61 2.87 2.27
N THR A 60 3.49 2.82 2.98
CA THR A 60 3.15 1.73 3.89
C THR A 60 1.93 1.02 3.33
N GLY A 61 2.14 -0.15 2.71
CA GLY A 61 1.06 -0.94 2.13
C GLY A 61 1.58 -2.05 1.23
N ARG A 62 0.69 -3.00 0.91
CA ARG A 62 0.94 -4.01 -0.12
C ARG A 62 0.92 -3.31 -1.49
N TYR A 63 1.86 -3.67 -2.37
CA TYR A 63 1.82 -3.22 -3.77
C TYR A 63 0.50 -3.65 -4.41
N ARG A 64 -0.09 -2.74 -5.21
CA ARG A 64 -1.34 -3.01 -5.94
C ARG A 64 -1.05 -3.93 -7.12
N LEU A 65 -2.05 -4.72 -7.51
CA LEU A 65 -1.95 -5.64 -8.64
C LEU A 65 -2.10 -4.94 -9.99
N LEU A 66 -2.89 -3.87 -10.04
CA LEU A 66 -3.05 -3.02 -11.23
C LEU A 66 -2.18 -1.76 -11.06
N HIS A 67 -1.41 -1.44 -12.10
CA HIS A 67 -0.68 -0.18 -12.17
C HIS A 67 -1.67 0.97 -12.44
N TYR A 68 -1.26 2.20 -12.14
CA TYR A 68 -2.08 3.38 -12.41
C TYR A 68 -2.48 3.46 -13.90
N ASP A 69 -1.56 3.12 -14.80
CA ASP A 69 -1.81 3.13 -16.25
C ASP A 69 -2.83 2.07 -16.69
N ASP A 70 -2.91 0.94 -15.99
CA ASP A 70 -3.90 -0.09 -16.28
C ASP A 70 -5.29 0.35 -15.84
N VAL A 71 -5.38 1.07 -14.71
CA VAL A 71 -6.62 1.65 -14.22
C VAL A 71 -7.07 2.79 -15.13
N ASP A 72 -6.16 3.66 -15.58
CA ASP A 72 -6.47 4.73 -16.53
C ASP A 72 -6.94 4.17 -17.89
N TYR A 73 -6.32 3.09 -18.36
CA TYR A 73 -6.76 2.36 -19.55
C TYR A 73 -8.21 1.86 -19.42
N LEU A 74 -8.57 1.25 -18.28
CA LEU A 74 -9.95 0.80 -18.03
C LEU A 74 -10.95 1.97 -17.97
N ILE A 75 -10.57 3.07 -17.32
CA ILE A 75 -11.44 4.25 -17.22
C ILE A 75 -11.72 4.82 -18.61
N ARG A 76 -10.70 4.95 -19.47
CA ARG A 76 -10.87 5.42 -20.85
C ARG A 76 -11.78 4.50 -21.65
N LEU A 77 -11.63 3.19 -21.51
CA LEU A 77 -12.52 2.23 -22.18
C LEU A 77 -13.99 2.44 -21.78
N VAL A 78 -14.27 2.50 -20.48
CA VAL A 78 -15.64 2.69 -19.97
C VAL A 78 -16.19 4.08 -20.30
N GLN A 79 -15.34 5.10 -20.38
CA GLN A 79 -15.75 6.45 -20.81
C GLN A 79 -16.07 6.53 -22.31
N HIS A 80 -15.33 5.81 -23.15
CA HIS A 80 -15.55 5.81 -24.59
C HIS A 80 -16.79 5.01 -24.99
N GLN A 81 -17.10 3.93 -24.27
CA GLN A 81 -18.29 3.15 -24.49
C GLN A 81 -18.72 2.53 -23.14
N PRO A 82 -19.84 3.00 -22.55
CA PRO A 82 -20.27 2.52 -21.23
C PRO A 82 -20.84 1.10 -21.25
N ASP A 83 -21.07 0.54 -22.44
CA ASP A 83 -21.69 -0.77 -22.65
C ASP A 83 -20.69 -1.96 -22.57
N TRP A 84 -19.44 -1.72 -22.14
CA TRP A 84 -18.46 -2.80 -21.98
C TRP A 84 -18.81 -3.71 -20.81
N PHE A 85 -18.93 -5.00 -21.07
CA PHE A 85 -19.17 -5.99 -20.01
C PHE A 85 -17.90 -6.19 -19.17
N LEU A 86 -18.06 -6.52 -17.87
CA LEU A 86 -16.92 -6.72 -16.96
C LEU A 86 -15.98 -7.84 -17.42
N ASP A 87 -16.53 -8.87 -18.04
CA ASP A 87 -15.79 -10.01 -18.57
C ASP A 87 -14.99 -9.62 -19.84
N GLU A 88 -15.47 -8.65 -20.61
CA GLU A 88 -14.73 -8.06 -21.72
C GLU A 88 -13.59 -7.18 -21.21
N LEU A 89 -13.81 -6.39 -20.16
CA LEU A 89 -12.74 -5.62 -19.50
C LEU A 89 -11.65 -6.55 -18.95
N LEU A 90 -12.04 -7.70 -18.36
CA LEU A 90 -11.11 -8.75 -17.96
C LEU A 90 -10.35 -9.34 -19.15
N GLY A 91 -11.06 -9.61 -20.25
CA GLY A 91 -10.47 -10.03 -21.51
C GLY A 91 -9.43 -9.02 -22.02
N LEU A 92 -9.77 -7.74 -22.05
CA LEU A 92 -8.90 -6.67 -22.52
C LEU A 92 -7.67 -6.49 -21.63
N LEU A 93 -7.78 -6.61 -20.31
CA LEU A 93 -6.61 -6.62 -19.42
C LEU A 93 -5.72 -7.82 -19.66
N LYS A 94 -6.31 -9.00 -19.86
CA LYS A 94 -5.55 -10.23 -20.11
C LYS A 94 -4.82 -10.17 -21.45
N HIS A 95 -5.46 -9.66 -22.51
CA HIS A 95 -4.89 -9.64 -23.86
C HIS A 95 -3.97 -8.43 -24.10
N ASN A 96 -4.37 -7.24 -23.65
CA ASN A 96 -3.65 -6.00 -23.99
C ASN A 96 -2.63 -5.60 -22.92
N ARG A 97 -2.80 -6.07 -21.67
CA ARG A 97 -1.91 -5.76 -20.53
C ARG A 97 -1.26 -6.98 -19.90
N PHE A 98 -1.60 -8.20 -20.34
CA PHE A 98 -1.12 -9.46 -19.77
C PHE A 98 -1.40 -9.62 -18.26
N ILE A 99 -2.44 -8.95 -17.77
CA ILE A 99 -2.83 -8.96 -16.35
C ILE A 99 -4.07 -9.82 -16.18
N SER A 100 -3.94 -10.91 -15.43
CA SER A 100 -5.07 -11.73 -14.98
C SER A 100 -5.42 -11.36 -13.55
N VAL A 101 -6.55 -10.67 -13.38
CA VAL A 101 -7.08 -10.25 -12.08
C VAL A 101 -8.50 -10.75 -11.91
N HIS A 102 -8.94 -10.88 -10.66
CA HIS A 102 -10.33 -11.22 -10.37
C HIS A 102 -11.22 -9.99 -10.54
N TYR A 103 -12.49 -10.17 -10.93
CA TYR A 103 -13.45 -9.07 -11.16
C TYR A 103 -13.55 -8.11 -9.96
N THR A 104 -13.46 -8.63 -8.73
CA THR A 104 -13.48 -7.82 -7.49
C THR A 104 -12.30 -6.87 -7.38
N THR A 105 -11.18 -7.18 -8.03
CA THR A 105 -9.98 -6.33 -8.06
C THR A 105 -10.20 -5.14 -8.99
N ILE A 106 -10.79 -5.38 -10.17
CA ILE A 106 -11.19 -4.30 -11.09
C ILE A 106 -12.24 -3.41 -10.44
N HIS A 107 -13.28 -3.99 -9.86
CA HIS A 107 -14.35 -3.23 -9.21
C HIS A 107 -13.79 -2.29 -8.12
N ARG A 108 -12.92 -2.79 -7.25
CA ARG A 108 -12.30 -1.98 -6.19
C ARG A 108 -11.39 -0.88 -6.74
N GLU A 109 -10.63 -1.15 -7.80
CA GLU A 109 -9.75 -0.14 -8.37
C GLU A 109 -10.53 0.92 -9.16
N LEU A 110 -11.61 0.57 -9.84
CA LEU A 110 -12.51 1.52 -10.50
C LEU A 110 -13.28 2.41 -9.49
N GLU A 111 -13.81 1.81 -8.42
CA GLU A 111 -14.45 2.56 -7.33
C GLU A 111 -13.48 3.58 -6.71
N ARG A 112 -12.23 3.16 -6.46
CA ARG A 112 -11.18 4.05 -5.96
C ARG A 112 -10.77 5.14 -6.93
N ALA A 113 -10.91 4.90 -8.23
CA ALA A 113 -10.66 5.90 -9.26
C ALA A 113 -11.83 6.88 -9.46
N GLY A 114 -12.90 6.75 -8.66
CA GLY A 114 -14.03 7.68 -8.67
C GLY A 114 -15.18 7.27 -9.59
N MET A 115 -15.20 6.03 -10.09
CA MET A 115 -16.34 5.51 -10.84
C MET A 115 -17.54 5.33 -9.91
N SER A 116 -18.70 5.85 -10.31
CA SER A 116 -19.93 5.74 -9.52
C SER A 116 -20.35 4.28 -9.37
N THR A 117 -20.78 3.90 -8.17
CA THR A 117 -21.30 2.57 -7.85
C THR A 117 -22.48 2.19 -8.75
N LYS A 118 -23.24 3.15 -9.28
CA LYS A 118 -24.32 2.89 -10.25
C LYS A 118 -23.79 2.31 -11.55
N ASN A 119 -22.73 2.89 -12.10
CA ASN A 119 -22.10 2.42 -13.34
C ASN A 119 -21.50 1.02 -13.13
N LEU A 120 -20.87 0.79 -11.97
CA LEU A 120 -20.31 -0.51 -11.61
C LEU A 120 -21.38 -1.58 -11.37
N THR A 121 -22.55 -1.20 -10.85
CA THR A 121 -23.66 -2.11 -10.58
C THR A 121 -24.34 -2.52 -11.89
N VAL A 122 -24.51 -1.61 -12.84
CA VAL A 122 -25.02 -1.93 -14.20
C VAL A 122 -24.11 -2.97 -14.87
N ILE A 123 -22.80 -2.70 -14.90
CA ILE A 123 -21.77 -3.61 -15.44
C ILE A 123 -21.78 -4.98 -14.74
N ALA A 124 -22.13 -5.04 -13.44
CA ALA A 124 -22.19 -6.28 -12.68
C ALA A 124 -23.52 -7.05 -12.83
N ILE A 125 -24.65 -6.35 -13.01
CA ILE A 125 -25.98 -6.94 -13.21
C ILE A 125 -26.03 -7.62 -14.59
N GLU A 126 -25.47 -6.99 -15.61
CA GLU A 126 -25.41 -7.52 -16.97
C GLU A 126 -24.67 -8.86 -17.09
N ARG A 127 -23.74 -9.15 -16.18
CA ARG A 127 -23.09 -10.47 -16.05
C ARG A 127 -24.08 -11.59 -15.68
N ASN A 128 -25.14 -11.26 -14.95
CA ASN A 128 -26.10 -12.23 -14.43
C ASN A 128 -27.28 -12.45 -15.38
N GLU A 129 -27.34 -11.75 -16.51
CA GLU A 129 -28.18 -12.16 -17.62
C GLU A 129 -27.51 -13.35 -18.31
N PRO A 130 -28.12 -14.55 -18.31
CA PRO A 130 -27.62 -15.63 -19.13
C PRO A 130 -27.66 -15.11 -20.57
N SER A 131 -26.50 -15.11 -21.23
CA SER A 131 -26.36 -14.75 -22.64
C SER A 131 -27.45 -15.46 -23.45
N ILE A 132 -28.57 -14.78 -23.71
CA ILE A 132 -29.56 -15.22 -24.66
C ILE A 132 -28.85 -15.04 -25.98
N SER A 133 -28.37 -16.16 -26.49
CA SER A 133 -27.91 -16.35 -27.85
C SER A 133 -28.89 -15.65 -28.80
N HIS A 134 -28.56 -14.43 -29.22
CA HIS A 134 -29.16 -13.83 -30.39
C HIS A 134 -28.59 -14.60 -31.58
N GLY A 135 -29.34 -15.61 -32.01
CA GLY A 135 -29.14 -16.23 -33.30
C GLY A 135 -29.55 -15.27 -34.42
N LEU A 136 -28.92 -15.49 -35.58
CA LEU A 136 -29.28 -15.07 -36.95
C LEU A 136 -28.83 -13.63 -37.31
N TYR A 137 -28.17 -13.31 -38.42
CA TYR A 137 -27.72 -14.01 -39.65
C TYR A 137 -26.86 -12.97 -40.46
N PRO A 138 -26.23 -13.25 -41.63
CA PRO A 138 -26.67 -14.09 -42.76
C PRO A 138 -25.78 -15.28 -43.12
#